data_AF-A0A2R6MGS5-F1
#
_entry.id   AF-A0A2R6MGS5-F1
#
_cell.length_a   1.000
_cell.length_b   1.000
_cell.length_c   1.000
_cell.angle_alpha   90.00
_cell.angle_beta   90.00
_cell.angle_gamma   90.00
#
_symmetry.space_group_name_H-M   'P 1'
#
loop_
_entity.id
_entity.type
_entity.pdbx_description
1 polymer ?
#
loop_
_entity_poly.entity_id
_entity_poly.type
_entity_poly.pdbx_seq_one_letter_code
_entity_poly.pdbx_strand_id
1 'polypeptide(L)'
;MTRGPKTLDATCSICDTELSARYEDAIVSVSCENGHDYPRDFLPPKAVTGRTLEEAISIQKRRTLHDCELVRTGVCPACFDDVERRHTVLDVSQASHVLVATCEGCGRVSGAPLGMFLLREPPVVAFYHDHGVDVTETPLWELELVIAEPTVCSEDPLRLSLSIQRDGERLTLVVNTHARLLDSERACVTN
;
A
#
# COMPACT_ATOMS: atom_id res chain seq x y z
N MET A 1 1.32 -25.68 6.32
CA MET A 1 1.55 -25.08 7.65
C MET A 1 0.57 -23.95 7.77
N THR A 2 -0.27 -23.98 8.81
CA THR A 2 -1.28 -22.94 9.06
C THR A 2 -1.00 -22.32 10.42
N ARG A 3 -1.16 -20.99 10.55
CA ARG A 3 -1.06 -20.24 11.81
C ARG A 3 -2.18 -19.22 11.89
N GLY A 4 -2.70 -19.03 13.10
CA GLY A 4 -3.79 -18.09 13.36
C GLY A 4 -5.18 -18.71 13.17
N PRO A 5 -6.24 -17.90 13.29
CA PRO A 5 -6.19 -16.44 13.39
C PRO A 5 -5.55 -16.00 14.72
N LYS A 6 -4.78 -14.91 14.68
CA LYS A 6 -4.20 -14.28 15.86
C LYS A 6 -4.60 -12.81 15.85
N THR A 7 -5.27 -12.36 16.90
CA THR A 7 -5.50 -10.94 17.16
C THR A 7 -4.17 -10.18 17.19
N LEU A 8 -4.14 -9.03 16.53
CA LEU A 8 -3.06 -8.06 16.57
C LEU A 8 -3.41 -6.97 17.58
N ASP A 9 -2.39 -6.36 18.17
CA ASP A 9 -2.55 -5.14 18.97
C ASP A 9 -2.66 -3.92 18.04
N ALA A 10 -3.71 -3.92 17.20
CA ALA A 10 -3.96 -2.91 16.18
C ALA A 10 -5.42 -2.93 15.72
N THR A 11 -5.91 -1.79 15.25
CA THR A 11 -7.24 -1.61 14.68
C THR A 11 -7.19 -1.34 13.18
N CYS A 12 -8.29 -1.65 12.50
CA CYS A 12 -8.46 -1.38 11.08
C CYS A 12 -8.55 0.13 10.82
N SER A 13 -7.71 0.64 9.92
CA SER A 13 -7.69 2.06 9.53
C SER A 13 -8.98 2.58 8.88
N ILE A 14 -9.93 1.70 8.57
CA ILE A 14 -11.18 2.03 7.86
C ILE A 14 -12.39 2.00 8.80
N CYS A 15 -12.39 1.12 9.81
CA CYS A 15 -13.58 0.89 10.65
C CYS A 15 -13.28 0.69 12.14
N ASP A 16 -12.03 0.88 12.55
CA ASP A 16 -11.56 0.84 13.94
C ASP A 16 -11.77 -0.49 14.69
N THR A 17 -12.20 -1.55 14.01
CA THR A 17 -12.32 -2.88 14.61
C THR A 17 -10.98 -3.62 14.67
N GLU A 18 -10.89 -4.61 15.56
CA GLU A 18 -9.67 -5.38 15.82
C GLU A 18 -9.16 -6.10 14.57
N LEU A 19 -7.84 -6.03 14.33
CA LEU A 19 -7.19 -6.77 13.25
C LEU A 19 -6.76 -8.17 13.69
N SER A 20 -6.90 -9.12 12.78
CA SER A 20 -6.39 -10.48 12.96
C SER A 20 -5.47 -10.89 11.81
N ALA A 21 -4.41 -11.60 12.14
CA ALA A 21 -3.46 -12.16 11.19
C ALA A 21 -3.66 -13.67 11.04
N ARG A 22 -3.54 -14.15 9.81
CA ARG A 22 -3.55 -15.58 9.47
C ARG A 22 -2.44 -15.87 8.46
N TYR A 23 -1.84 -17.04 8.58
CA TYR A 23 -0.98 -17.61 7.55
C TYR A 23 -1.53 -18.99 7.15
N GLU A 24 -1.91 -19.14 5.90
CA GLU A 24 -2.53 -20.35 5.35
C GLU A 24 -2.19 -20.44 3.85
N ASP A 25 -1.95 -21.64 3.33
CA ASP A 25 -1.65 -21.87 1.90
C ASP A 25 -0.52 -21.00 1.32
N ALA A 26 0.51 -20.73 2.13
CA ALA A 26 1.63 -19.85 1.79
C ALA A 26 1.21 -18.39 1.52
N ILE A 27 0.11 -17.96 2.11
CA ILE A 27 -0.40 -16.60 2.08
C ILE A 27 -0.42 -16.07 3.51
N VAL A 28 0.12 -14.88 3.72
CA VAL A 28 -0.16 -14.10 4.94
C VAL A 28 -1.28 -13.12 4.63
N SER A 29 -2.26 -13.03 5.54
CA SER A 29 -3.38 -12.09 5.44
C SER A 29 -3.60 -11.39 6.77
N VAL A 30 -3.90 -10.10 6.71
CA VAL A 30 -4.37 -9.31 7.84
C VAL A 30 -5.72 -8.73 7.46
N SER A 31 -6.73 -8.93 8.31
CA SER A 31 -8.07 -8.41 8.08
C SER A 31 -8.82 -8.17 9.38
N CYS A 32 -9.86 -7.33 9.29
CA CYS A 32 -10.86 -7.17 10.37
C CYS A 32 -12.12 -8.00 10.10
N GLU A 33 -13.00 -8.10 11.09
CA GLU A 33 -14.28 -8.82 10.98
C GLU A 33 -15.24 -8.27 9.90
N ASN A 34 -15.12 -6.97 9.56
CA ASN A 34 -15.93 -6.31 8.53
C ASN A 34 -15.45 -6.55 7.09
N GLY A 35 -14.43 -7.40 6.89
CA GLY A 35 -13.95 -7.78 5.55
C GLY A 35 -12.97 -6.79 4.90
N HIS A 36 -12.36 -5.88 5.67
CA HIS A 36 -11.25 -5.07 5.19
C HIS A 36 -9.95 -5.87 5.23
N ASP A 37 -9.44 -6.26 4.05
CA ASP A 37 -8.15 -6.91 3.89
C ASP A 37 -6.99 -5.92 3.69
N TYR A 38 -5.85 -6.21 4.27
CA TYR A 38 -4.56 -5.60 3.89
C TYR A 38 -3.85 -6.52 2.88
N PRO A 39 -2.81 -6.04 2.18
CA PRO A 39 -2.18 -6.78 1.08
C PRO A 39 -1.93 -8.24 1.41
N ARG A 40 -2.53 -9.09 0.57
CA ARG A 40 -2.49 -10.55 0.64
C ARG A 40 -1.63 -11.03 -0.50
N ASP A 41 -0.50 -11.65 -0.19
CA ASP A 41 0.41 -12.16 -1.22
C ASP A 41 1.09 -13.44 -0.75
N PHE A 42 1.71 -14.12 -1.70
CA PHE A 42 2.53 -15.27 -1.48
C PHE A 42 3.72 -14.93 -0.59
N LEU A 43 3.82 -15.62 0.55
CA LEU A 43 4.93 -15.55 1.47
C LEU A 43 5.50 -16.97 1.67
N PRO A 44 6.75 -17.25 1.25
CA PRO A 44 7.33 -18.58 1.40
C PRO A 44 7.29 -19.09 2.85
N PRO A 45 7.07 -20.40 3.11
CA PRO A 45 7.03 -20.95 4.47
C PRO A 45 8.28 -20.65 5.32
N LYS A 46 9.44 -20.47 4.69
CA LYS A 46 10.69 -20.10 5.36
C LYS A 46 10.69 -18.69 5.94
N ALA A 47 9.86 -17.79 5.41
CA ALA A 47 9.66 -16.47 5.98
C ALA A 47 8.92 -16.54 7.33
N VAL A 48 8.13 -17.59 7.56
CA VAL A 48 7.32 -17.76 8.78
C VAL A 48 8.00 -18.69 9.80
N THR A 49 8.82 -19.63 9.34
CA THR A 49 9.51 -20.60 10.19
C THR A 49 10.43 -19.90 11.20
N GLY A 50 10.19 -20.10 12.50
CA GLY A 50 10.98 -19.49 13.58
C GLY A 50 10.71 -18.00 13.82
N ARG A 51 9.65 -17.44 13.22
CA ARG A 51 9.23 -16.03 13.39
C ARG A 51 7.85 -15.91 14.02
N THR A 52 7.50 -14.75 14.56
CA THR A 52 6.11 -14.38 14.89
C THR A 52 5.31 -14.09 13.61
N LEU A 53 3.99 -13.89 13.72
CA LEU A 53 3.19 -13.48 12.56
C LEU A 53 3.49 -12.02 12.20
N GLU A 54 3.72 -11.19 13.21
CA GLU A 54 4.07 -9.78 13.07
C GLU A 54 5.40 -9.60 12.31
N GLU A 55 6.41 -10.39 12.64
CA GLU A 55 7.69 -10.40 11.90
C GLU A 55 7.49 -10.86 10.45
N ALA A 56 6.63 -11.85 10.20
CA ALA A 56 6.31 -12.31 8.86
C ALA A 56 5.55 -11.24 8.05
N ILE A 57 4.64 -10.50 8.69
CA ILE A 57 3.92 -9.37 8.08
C ILE A 57 4.89 -8.25 7.72
N SER A 58 5.87 -7.93 8.58
CA SER A 58 6.91 -6.95 8.25
C SER A 58 7.73 -7.35 7.03
N ILE A 59 8.12 -8.62 6.91
CA ILE A 59 8.80 -9.16 5.72
C ILE A 59 7.91 -9.01 4.47
N GLN A 60 6.63 -9.39 4.58
CA GLN A 60 5.69 -9.28 3.48
C GLN A 60 5.53 -7.83 3.02
N LYS A 61 5.32 -6.89 3.94
CA LYS A 61 5.21 -5.46 3.64
C LYS A 61 6.43 -4.97 2.86
N ARG A 62 7.64 -5.26 3.32
CA ARG A 62 8.89 -4.84 2.65
C ARG A 62 8.95 -5.35 1.21
N ARG A 63 8.60 -6.63 0.99
CA ARG A 63 8.53 -7.22 -0.35
C ARG A 63 7.45 -6.54 -1.20
N THR A 64 6.24 -6.37 -0.68
CA THR A 64 5.13 -5.72 -1.39
C THR A 64 5.50 -4.30 -1.83
N LEU A 65 6.16 -3.52 -0.98
CA LEU A 65 6.60 -2.17 -1.36
C LEU A 65 7.68 -2.18 -2.46
N HIS A 66 8.59 -3.16 -2.44
CA HIS A 66 9.57 -3.32 -3.51
C HIS A 66 8.92 -3.78 -4.83
N ASP A 67 7.96 -4.70 -4.76
CA ASP A 67 7.15 -5.11 -5.91
C ASP A 67 6.41 -3.90 -6.50
N CYS A 68 5.83 -3.03 -5.66
CA CYS A 68 5.19 -1.78 -6.09
C CYS A 68 6.17 -0.85 -6.83
N GLU A 69 7.42 -0.71 -6.36
CA GLU A 69 8.43 0.11 -7.05
C GLU A 69 8.71 -0.41 -8.47
N LEU A 70 8.96 -1.71 -8.63
CA LEU A 70 9.21 -2.34 -9.92
C LEU A 70 8.00 -2.16 -10.86
N VAL A 71 6.80 -2.48 -10.37
CA VAL A 71 5.56 -2.32 -11.13
C VAL A 71 5.39 -0.87 -11.57
N ARG A 72 5.58 0.11 -10.69
CA ARG A 72 5.47 1.53 -11.05
C ARG A 72 6.45 1.98 -12.12
N THR A 73 7.60 1.29 -12.26
CA THR A 73 8.56 1.54 -13.35
C THR A 73 8.28 0.74 -14.64
N GLY A 74 7.27 -0.14 -14.63
CA GLY A 74 6.90 -0.94 -15.79
C GLY A 74 7.51 -2.34 -15.81
N VAL A 75 8.07 -2.81 -14.71
CA VAL A 75 8.77 -4.11 -14.63
C VAL A 75 8.01 -5.09 -13.73
N CYS A 76 7.84 -6.33 -14.21
CA CYS A 76 7.25 -7.42 -13.43
C CYS A 76 8.19 -7.87 -12.31
N PRO A 77 7.77 -7.88 -11.03
CA PRO A 77 8.62 -8.35 -9.93
C PRO A 77 8.94 -9.85 -9.96
N ALA A 78 8.16 -10.64 -10.72
CA ALA A 78 8.30 -12.09 -10.76
C ALA A 78 9.25 -12.58 -11.87
N CYS A 79 9.19 -11.97 -13.06
CA CYS A 79 9.96 -12.42 -14.23
C CYS A 79 10.74 -11.31 -14.95
N PHE A 80 10.68 -10.06 -14.46
CA PHE A 80 11.37 -8.89 -15.01
C PHE A 80 10.99 -8.50 -16.45
N ASP A 81 9.89 -9.04 -16.97
CA ASP A 81 9.31 -8.61 -18.24
C ASP A 81 8.47 -7.34 -18.07
N ASP A 82 8.05 -6.73 -19.17
CA ASP A 82 7.23 -5.52 -19.16
C ASP A 82 5.83 -5.78 -18.57
N VAL A 83 5.30 -4.76 -17.87
CA VAL A 83 3.91 -4.77 -17.37
C VAL A 83 3.07 -3.68 -18.03
N GLU A 84 1.93 -4.08 -18.59
CA GLU A 84 0.85 -3.17 -18.94
C GLU A 84 0.21 -2.67 -17.63
N ARG A 85 0.03 -1.36 -17.51
CA ARG A 85 -0.51 -0.72 -16.31
C ARG A 85 -1.75 0.07 -16.64
N ARG A 86 -2.80 -0.08 -15.83
CA ARG A 86 -4.08 0.60 -16.00
C ARG A 86 -4.56 1.13 -14.66
N HIS A 87 -4.75 2.44 -14.57
CA HIS A 87 -5.53 3.03 -13.50
C HIS A 87 -6.99 2.56 -13.63
N THR A 88 -7.55 2.09 -12.52
CA THR A 88 -8.91 1.57 -12.41
C THR A 88 -9.55 2.13 -11.15
N VAL A 89 -10.84 2.45 -11.24
CA VAL A 89 -11.66 2.76 -10.06
C VAL A 89 -12.46 1.51 -9.71
N LEU A 90 -12.28 0.99 -8.50
CA LEU A 90 -12.94 -0.21 -7.98
C LEU A 90 -13.85 0.15 -6.82
N ASP A 91 -14.99 -0.54 -6.71
CA ASP A 91 -15.91 -0.41 -5.58
C ASP A 91 -15.40 -1.26 -4.40
N VAL A 92 -14.38 -0.75 -3.72
CA VAL A 92 -13.75 -1.38 -2.55
C VAL A 92 -13.58 -0.36 -1.43
N SER A 93 -13.74 -0.79 -0.19
CA SER A 93 -13.78 0.10 0.98
C SER A 93 -12.42 0.59 1.49
N GLN A 94 -11.31 0.11 0.91
CA GLN A 94 -9.95 0.51 1.31
C GLN A 94 -9.50 1.80 0.63
N ALA A 95 -9.52 1.81 -0.71
CA ALA A 95 -9.22 2.95 -1.56
C ALA A 95 -9.68 2.62 -2.99
N SER A 96 -10.49 3.49 -3.60
CA SER A 96 -11.16 3.13 -4.86
C SER A 96 -10.24 3.23 -6.06
N HIS A 97 -9.21 4.08 -6.02
CA HIS A 97 -8.25 4.23 -7.12
C HIS A 97 -7.08 3.24 -7.00
N VAL A 98 -7.05 2.29 -7.95
CA VAL A 98 -6.09 1.18 -7.98
C VAL A 98 -5.28 1.24 -9.27
N LEU A 99 -3.97 1.00 -9.16
CA LEU A 99 -3.13 0.71 -10.33
C LEU A 99 -3.09 -0.80 -10.51
N VAL A 100 -3.71 -1.29 -11.58
CA VAL A 100 -3.67 -2.70 -11.98
C VAL A 100 -2.54 -2.89 -12.96
N ALA A 101 -1.72 -3.92 -12.75
CA ALA A 101 -0.60 -4.28 -13.60
C ALA A 101 -0.72 -5.73 -14.06
N THR A 102 -0.59 -5.94 -15.38
CA THR A 102 -0.62 -7.25 -16.04
C THR A 102 0.71 -7.47 -16.75
N CYS A 103 1.41 -8.55 -16.40
CA CYS A 103 2.67 -8.92 -17.03
C CYS A 103 2.45 -9.60 -18.39
N GLU A 104 3.14 -9.15 -19.42
CA GLU A 104 3.06 -9.73 -20.78
C GLU A 104 3.77 -11.09 -20.89
N GLY A 105 4.84 -11.29 -20.13
CA GLY A 105 5.64 -12.53 -20.17
C GLY A 105 5.03 -13.69 -19.39
N CYS A 106 4.69 -13.48 -18.11
CA CYS A 106 4.24 -14.56 -17.22
C CYS A 106 2.74 -14.51 -16.88
N GLY A 107 2.02 -13.49 -17.33
CA GLY A 107 0.58 -13.34 -17.08
C GLY A 107 0.20 -12.98 -15.64
N ARG A 108 1.16 -12.68 -14.74
CA ARG A 108 0.87 -12.23 -13.37
C ARG A 108 0.04 -10.94 -13.43
N VAL A 109 -1.07 -10.92 -12.68
CA VAL A 109 -1.87 -9.72 -12.42
C VAL A 109 -1.65 -9.30 -10.97
N SER A 110 -1.47 -8.00 -10.76
CA SER A 110 -1.37 -7.39 -9.43
C SER A 110 -2.12 -6.07 -9.40
N GLY A 111 -2.59 -5.67 -8.22
CA GLY A 111 -3.27 -4.39 -8.04
C GLY A 111 -3.04 -3.89 -6.62
N ALA A 112 -2.82 -2.58 -6.49
CA ALA A 112 -2.74 -1.91 -5.21
C ALA A 112 -3.30 -0.49 -5.28
N PRO A 113 -3.81 0.06 -4.16
CA PRO A 113 -4.15 1.47 -4.04
C PRO A 113 -3.00 2.39 -4.48
N LEU A 114 -3.33 3.53 -5.11
CA LEU A 114 -2.31 4.50 -5.54
C LEU A 114 -1.38 4.92 -4.39
N GLY A 115 -1.92 5.12 -3.19
CA GLY A 115 -1.13 5.49 -2.02
C GLY A 115 0.00 4.52 -1.68
N MET A 116 -0.18 3.21 -1.91
CA MET A 116 0.87 2.21 -1.66
C MET A 116 2.10 2.43 -2.55
N PHE A 117 1.91 2.87 -3.80
CA PHE A 117 3.00 3.14 -4.74
C PHE A 117 3.82 4.39 -4.36
N LEU A 118 3.29 5.24 -3.48
CA LEU A 118 3.88 6.52 -3.09
C LEU A 118 4.63 6.45 -1.76
N LEU A 119 4.46 5.37 -0.98
CA LEU A 119 5.07 5.23 0.35
C LEU A 119 6.60 5.36 0.37
N ARG A 120 7.26 5.07 -0.76
CA ARG A 120 8.72 5.16 -0.90
C ARG A 120 9.19 6.37 -1.71
N GLU A 121 8.27 7.27 -2.09
CA GLU A 121 8.65 8.53 -2.72
C GLU A 121 9.35 9.45 -1.68
N PRO A 122 10.46 10.11 -2.03
CA PRO A 122 11.22 10.93 -1.10
C PRO A 122 10.40 11.95 -0.28
N PRO A 123 9.46 12.73 -0.85
CA PRO A 123 8.68 13.68 -0.04
C PRO A 123 7.74 12.98 0.95
N VAL A 124 7.26 11.77 0.64
CA VAL A 124 6.41 10.98 1.55
C VAL A 124 7.24 10.45 2.71
N VAL A 125 8.40 9.85 2.40
CA VAL A 125 9.34 9.34 3.42
C VAL A 125 9.78 10.48 4.35
N ALA A 126 10.15 11.63 3.78
CA ALA A 126 10.55 12.80 4.57
C ALA A 126 9.42 13.32 5.45
N PHE A 127 8.19 13.42 4.93
CA PHE A 127 7.04 13.86 5.71
C PHE A 127 6.77 12.95 6.91
N TYR A 128 6.61 11.64 6.70
CA TYR A 128 6.39 10.71 7.82
C TYR A 128 7.55 10.74 8.82
N HIS A 129 8.79 10.79 8.34
CA HIS A 129 9.96 10.86 9.20
C HIS A 129 9.98 12.14 10.06
N ASP A 130 9.66 13.30 9.49
CA ASP A 130 9.55 14.57 10.22
C ASP A 130 8.45 14.53 11.30
N HIS A 131 7.43 13.67 11.11
CA HIS A 131 6.37 13.36 12.07
C HIS A 131 6.66 12.11 12.93
N GLY A 132 7.93 11.69 13.03
CA GLY A 132 8.35 10.60 13.92
C GLY A 132 7.93 9.20 13.50
N VAL A 133 7.51 9.00 12.24
CA VAL A 133 7.12 7.70 11.69
C VAL A 133 8.13 7.17 10.68
N ASP A 134 8.64 5.98 10.96
CA ASP A 134 9.45 5.22 10.02
C ASP A 134 8.54 4.37 9.11
N VAL A 135 8.29 4.86 7.89
CA VAL A 135 7.48 4.18 6.88
C VAL A 135 8.01 2.77 6.55
N THR A 136 9.29 2.48 6.80
CA THR A 136 9.86 1.15 6.52
C THR A 136 9.45 0.11 7.56
N GLU A 137 9.23 0.51 8.80
CA GLU A 137 8.85 -0.38 9.91
C GLU A 137 7.35 -0.32 10.25
N THR A 138 6.71 0.85 10.12
CA THR A 138 5.29 1.05 10.48
C THR A 138 4.32 0.22 9.64
N PRO A 139 3.42 -0.60 10.22
CA PRO A 139 2.47 -1.40 9.47
C PRO A 139 1.58 -0.60 8.50
N LEU A 140 1.09 -1.23 7.43
CA LEU A 140 0.30 -0.53 6.40
C LEU A 140 -1.00 0.08 6.93
N TRP A 141 -1.61 -0.52 7.96
CA TRP A 141 -2.83 0.00 8.60
C TRP A 141 -2.57 1.22 9.51
N GLU A 142 -1.32 1.59 9.75
CA GLU A 142 -0.96 2.80 10.51
C GLU A 142 -0.51 3.96 9.59
N LEU A 143 -0.57 3.75 8.28
CA LEU A 143 -0.15 4.73 7.27
C LEU A 143 -1.38 5.26 6.52
N GLU A 144 -1.76 6.50 6.83
CA GLU A 144 -2.96 7.17 6.30
C GLU A 144 -2.97 7.20 4.76
N LEU A 145 -1.78 7.27 4.15
CA LEU A 145 -1.64 7.32 2.70
C LEU A 145 -2.18 6.04 2.02
N VAL A 146 -2.16 4.89 2.69
CA VAL A 146 -2.61 3.61 2.13
C VAL A 146 -4.10 3.62 1.78
N ILE A 147 -4.90 4.38 2.54
CA ILE A 147 -6.35 4.52 2.36
C ILE A 147 -6.76 5.92 1.88
N ALA A 148 -5.79 6.77 1.50
CA ALA A 148 -6.08 8.11 1.07
C ALA A 148 -6.80 8.09 -0.28
N GLU A 149 -8.02 8.62 -0.30
CA GLU A 149 -8.84 8.69 -1.50
C GLU A 149 -8.43 9.89 -2.35
N PRO A 150 -7.99 9.69 -3.61
CA PRO A 150 -7.57 10.80 -4.44
C PRO A 150 -8.74 11.63 -4.96
N THR A 151 -8.46 12.91 -5.24
CA THR A 151 -9.34 13.80 -5.99
C THR A 151 -8.84 13.96 -7.43
N VAL A 152 -9.74 13.91 -8.43
CA VAL A 152 -9.40 14.16 -9.83
C VAL A 152 -9.13 15.65 -10.03
N CYS A 153 -7.91 16.00 -10.46
CA CYS A 153 -7.49 17.38 -10.72
C CYS A 153 -7.56 17.75 -12.21
N SER A 154 -7.42 16.75 -13.09
CA SER A 154 -7.51 16.88 -14.55
C SER A 154 -7.84 15.50 -15.10
N GLU A 155 -8.62 15.40 -16.18
CA GLU A 155 -8.98 14.13 -16.82
C GLU A 155 -8.09 13.77 -18.01
N ASP A 156 -7.55 14.78 -18.73
CA ASP A 156 -6.66 14.58 -19.88
C ASP A 156 -5.55 15.66 -19.93
N PRO A 157 -4.29 15.29 -19.59
CA PRO A 157 -3.88 14.01 -19.04
C PRO A 157 -4.43 13.82 -17.61
N LEU A 158 -4.88 12.60 -17.26
CA LEU A 158 -5.40 12.32 -15.92
C LEU A 158 -4.36 12.64 -14.83
N ARG A 159 -4.77 13.47 -13.88
CA ARG A 159 -4.00 13.84 -12.68
C ARG A 159 -4.87 13.66 -11.44
N LEU A 160 -4.29 13.01 -10.44
CA LEU A 160 -4.95 12.67 -9.19
C LEU A 160 -4.18 13.30 -8.02
N SER A 161 -4.88 13.91 -7.08
CA SER A 161 -4.29 14.50 -5.87
C SER A 161 -4.62 13.65 -4.65
N LEU A 162 -3.61 13.22 -3.90
CA LEU A 162 -3.75 12.54 -2.61
C LEU A 162 -3.23 13.47 -1.51
N SER A 163 -3.94 13.54 -0.38
CA SER A 163 -3.49 14.33 0.77
C SER A 163 -3.55 13.53 2.06
N ILE A 164 -2.55 13.73 2.90
CA ILE A 164 -2.51 13.23 4.28
C ILE A 164 -2.18 14.38 5.23
N GLN A 165 -2.59 14.27 6.49
CA GLN A 165 -2.36 15.29 7.51
C GLN A 165 -1.82 14.67 8.78
N ARG A 166 -0.82 15.30 9.39
CA ARG A 166 -0.24 14.91 10.68
C ARG A 166 0.19 16.17 11.43
N ASP A 167 -0.11 16.23 12.72
CA ASP A 167 0.30 17.32 13.64
C ASP A 167 0.10 18.75 13.10
N GLY A 168 -1.01 19.00 12.41
CA GLY A 168 -1.31 20.32 11.85
C GLY A 168 -0.52 20.68 10.58
N GLU A 169 0.14 19.71 9.94
CA GLU A 169 0.74 19.85 8.61
C GLU A 169 0.06 18.89 7.63
N ARG A 170 -0.05 19.33 6.37
CA ARG A 170 -0.60 18.55 5.26
C ARG A 170 0.47 18.31 4.21
N LEU A 171 0.56 17.07 3.75
CA LEU A 171 1.25 16.72 2.51
C LEU A 171 0.21 16.48 1.40
N THR A 172 0.40 17.15 0.27
CA THR A 172 -0.38 16.95 -0.96
C THR A 172 0.53 16.41 -2.05
N LEU A 173 0.09 15.35 -2.72
CA LEU A 173 0.83 14.66 -3.78
C LEU A 173 0.00 14.67 -5.06
N VAL A 174 0.58 15.06 -6.18
CA VAL A 174 -0.07 14.96 -7.49
C VAL A 174 0.58 13.84 -8.29
N VAL A 175 -0.22 12.90 -8.79
CA VAL A 175 0.25 11.74 -9.56
C VAL A 175 -0.46 11.62 -10.90
N ASN A 176 0.16 10.91 -11.84
CA ASN A 176 -0.48 10.51 -13.10
C ASN A 176 -1.17 9.12 -13.00
N THR A 177 -1.71 8.66 -14.13
CA THR A 177 -2.34 7.33 -14.31
C THR A 177 -1.47 6.14 -13.91
N HIS A 178 -0.15 6.29 -13.85
CA HIS A 178 0.81 5.22 -13.54
C HIS A 178 1.36 5.34 -12.11
N ALA A 179 0.68 6.09 -11.24
CA ALA A 179 1.15 6.41 -9.89
C ALA A 179 2.55 7.07 -9.85
N ARG A 180 2.97 7.75 -10.93
CA ARG A 180 4.20 8.53 -10.91
C ARG A 180 3.92 9.88 -10.26
N LEU A 181 4.71 10.20 -9.24
CA LEU A 181 4.70 11.52 -8.61
C LEU A 181 5.11 12.60 -9.61
N LEU A 182 4.25 13.60 -9.75
CA LEU A 182 4.44 14.77 -10.61
C LEU A 182 4.81 16.01 -9.79
N ASP A 183 4.18 16.16 -8.62
CA ASP A 183 4.39 17.29 -7.72
C ASP A 183 4.09 16.90 -6.28
N SER A 184 4.69 17.63 -5.33
CA SER A 184 4.46 17.45 -3.89
C SER A 184 4.56 18.78 -3.16
N GLU A 185 3.58 19.07 -2.33
CA GLU A 185 3.51 20.31 -1.54
C GLU A 185 3.24 20.00 -0.07
N ARG A 186 3.94 20.71 0.82
CA ARG A 186 3.68 20.71 2.27
C ARG A 186 3.12 22.07 2.68
N ALA A 187 2.07 22.06 3.50
CA ALA A 187 1.46 23.28 4.02
C ALA A 187 1.00 23.09 5.46
N CYS A 188 1.15 24.13 6.29
CA CYS A 188 0.54 24.17 7.61
C CYS A 188 -1.00 24.28 7.47
N VAL A 189 -1.72 23.50 8.26
CA VAL A 189 -3.17 23.54 8.35
C VAL A 189 -3.52 24.58 9.39
N THR A 190 -3.93 25.76 8.92
CA THR A 190 -4.47 26.79 9.82
C THR A 190 -5.84 26.32 10.31
N ASN A 191 -6.00 26.16 11.63
CA ASN A 191 -7.30 25.93 12.26
C ASN A 191 -8.27 27.08 12.02
#